data_AF-A0AAQ3SP20-F1
#
_entry.id   AF-A0AAQ3SP20-F1
#
_cell.length_a   1.000
_cell.length_b   1.000
_cell.length_c   1.000
_cell.angle_alpha   90.00
_cell.angle_beta   90.00
_cell.angle_gamma   90.00
#
_symmetry.space_group_name_H-M   'P 1'
#
loop_
_entity.id
_entity.type
_entity.pdbx_description
1 polymer ?
#
loop_
_entity_poly.entity_id
_entity_poly.type
_entity_poly.pdbx_seq_one_letter_code
_entity_poly.pdbx_strand_id
1 'polypeptide(L)'
;MAATAMIGLTPLRCRHHHPINSLPPLATSPARSCTLPPRCRHSASCCSVPPPACGRRATAALKRVPAAGCPGFMGPAANNGGTAPHRSSSSSSDLRRRLIVPNSTAGTGDASNSPGLLPTILGVAHLLVSLGIVLATDKYLKQAFVAASIKFPSALFGMFCIFSVLVVFDAFVPALAKAFMDFFEPATLFIQRWLPLFYVPSLVVLPLAVRDVPAASGLKIFAITFGGWFASLAVAGYTALAVRKLVKTQLIPAEPMGKPSPFSTLEIWAWAAIFVASFGVAYFNPTALGTTARTCLPFLLAATVLGYMVGSGLPSGVKKVLHPIISCALSAELAAVAYGYLSGCGLDAVLGDYLTKVPSNPGAGDVLMGFLGSVILSFAFSMFKQRKLVKRHAAEIFTSIAIASTFSLYSTAVIGRLIGLEPSLTISILPRCITVALALSIVSFFEGVNSSLTAAVVVLTGLIGANFVQAAMDKLGLNDPIARGLGTASSAHGLGTAALSAKEPEALPFCAIAYGLTGIFGSLICSVPAVRQSLIFIAG
;
A
#
# COMPACT_ATOMS: atom_id res chain seq x y z
N MET A 1 12.33 46.64 -31.86
CA MET A 1 11.77 47.90 -32.42
C MET A 1 10.28 47.69 -32.69
N ALA A 2 9.49 48.78 -32.76
CA ALA A 2 8.00 48.85 -32.81
C ALA A 2 7.32 47.95 -33.88
N ALA A 3 6.01 47.69 -33.89
CA ALA A 3 4.80 48.37 -33.32
C ALA A 3 3.71 47.31 -32.97
N THR A 4 2.75 47.44 -32.05
CA THR A 4 1.65 48.42 -31.78
C THR A 4 0.41 48.32 -32.69
N ALA A 5 -0.66 47.67 -32.19
CA ALA A 5 -2.11 47.95 -32.43
C ALA A 5 -2.94 47.04 -31.49
N MET A 6 -3.69 47.52 -30.48
CA MET A 6 -4.91 48.37 -30.44
C MET A 6 -6.26 47.63 -30.63
N ILE A 7 -6.91 47.38 -29.49
CA ILE A 7 -8.36 47.50 -29.17
C ILE A 7 -9.41 46.70 -29.96
N GLY A 8 -10.24 45.96 -29.21
CA GLY A 8 -11.53 45.41 -29.66
C GLY A 8 -12.43 44.98 -28.48
N LEU A 9 -13.11 45.93 -27.82
CA LEU A 9 -14.08 45.69 -26.74
C LEU A 9 -15.51 45.62 -27.30
N THR A 10 -16.28 44.57 -27.01
CA THR A 10 -17.70 44.70 -26.57
C THR A 10 -18.29 43.37 -26.06
N PRO A 11 -19.21 43.38 -25.06
CA PRO A 11 -19.76 42.16 -24.45
C PRO A 11 -21.26 41.93 -24.70
N LEU A 12 -21.69 40.66 -24.72
CA LEU A 12 -23.09 40.21 -24.74
C LEU A 12 -23.20 38.84 -24.06
N ARG A 13 -24.22 38.48 -23.27
CA ARG A 13 -25.29 39.26 -22.59
C ARG A 13 -25.95 38.33 -21.54
N CYS A 14 -26.05 38.72 -20.27
CA CYS A 14 -26.85 37.97 -19.29
C CYS A 14 -28.37 38.17 -19.55
N ARG A 15 -29.20 37.19 -19.18
CA ARG A 15 -30.66 37.37 -19.04
C ARG A 15 -31.18 36.61 -17.81
N HIS A 16 -32.00 37.30 -17.01
CA HIS A 16 -32.56 36.86 -15.72
C HIS A 16 -34.07 36.54 -15.82
N HIS A 17 -34.64 36.05 -14.70
CA HIS A 17 -36.07 35.90 -14.34
C HIS A 17 -36.82 34.70 -14.96
N HIS A 18 -37.76 34.02 -14.28
CA HIS A 18 -38.18 33.97 -12.86
C HIS A 18 -38.98 32.65 -12.58
N PRO A 19 -39.34 32.29 -11.32
CA PRO A 19 -39.92 30.99 -10.95
C PRO A 19 -41.47 30.99 -10.84
N ILE A 20 -42.10 29.80 -10.86
CA ILE A 20 -43.50 29.55 -10.43
C ILE A 20 -43.62 28.21 -9.66
N ASN A 21 -44.60 28.16 -8.74
CA ASN A 21 -44.86 27.15 -7.70
C ASN A 21 -45.65 25.88 -8.12
N SER A 22 -45.79 24.98 -7.13
CA SER A 22 -46.97 24.16 -6.75
C SER A 22 -47.17 22.70 -7.23
N LEU A 23 -47.58 21.88 -6.24
CA LEU A 23 -48.04 20.47 -6.24
C LEU A 23 -49.59 20.39 -6.46
N PRO A 24 -50.25 19.22 -6.28
CA PRO A 24 -50.33 17.98 -7.08
C PRO A 24 -51.82 17.77 -7.50
N PRO A 25 -52.48 16.59 -7.48
CA PRO A 25 -52.09 15.18 -7.74
C PRO A 25 -52.90 14.54 -8.90
N LEU A 26 -52.70 13.26 -9.22
CA LEU A 26 -53.79 12.27 -9.39
C LEU A 26 -53.23 10.84 -9.48
N ALA A 27 -54.01 9.86 -9.01
CA ALA A 27 -53.70 8.43 -9.11
C ALA A 27 -54.85 7.67 -9.78
N THR A 28 -54.56 6.92 -10.85
CA THR A 28 -55.46 5.87 -11.38
C THR A 28 -54.66 4.73 -12.01
N SER A 29 -54.86 3.53 -11.47
CA SER A 29 -54.67 2.22 -12.13
C SER A 29 -56.01 1.85 -12.83
N PRO A 30 -56.21 0.71 -13.56
CA PRO A 30 -55.31 -0.43 -13.74
C PRO A 30 -55.26 -1.11 -15.15
N ALA A 31 -54.30 -2.04 -15.26
CA ALA A 31 -54.32 -3.34 -15.96
C ALA A 31 -55.09 -3.58 -17.28
N ARG A 32 -54.37 -4.19 -18.25
CA ARG A 32 -54.90 -5.30 -19.08
C ARG A 32 -53.85 -6.40 -19.29
N SER A 33 -54.31 -7.64 -19.21
CA SER A 33 -53.57 -8.88 -19.49
C SER A 33 -53.98 -9.48 -20.83
N CYS A 34 -53.10 -10.26 -21.44
CA CYS A 34 -53.46 -11.30 -22.41
C CYS A 34 -52.71 -12.60 -22.08
N THR A 35 -53.34 -13.73 -22.36
CA THR A 35 -53.05 -15.06 -21.79
C THR A 35 -53.07 -16.16 -22.88
N LEU A 36 -52.71 -17.40 -22.47
CA LEU A 36 -53.14 -18.73 -23.00
C LEU A 36 -52.18 -19.45 -24.02
N PRO A 37 -52.26 -20.81 -24.20
CA PRO A 37 -52.39 -21.89 -23.18
C PRO A 37 -51.60 -23.22 -23.54
N PRO A 38 -52.02 -24.51 -23.25
CA PRO A 38 -51.15 -25.41 -22.46
C PRO A 38 -51.06 -26.91 -22.94
N ARG A 39 -50.49 -27.81 -22.12
CA ARG A 39 -50.83 -29.27 -22.06
C ARG A 39 -50.40 -29.90 -20.71
N CYS A 40 -51.05 -31.01 -20.29
CA CYS A 40 -51.01 -31.58 -18.92
C CYS A 40 -50.90 -33.13 -18.87
N ARG A 41 -50.76 -33.69 -17.62
CA ARG A 41 -50.84 -35.11 -17.15
C ARG A 41 -49.54 -35.94 -17.26
N HIS A 42 -49.15 -36.89 -16.38
CA HIS A 42 -49.71 -37.60 -15.18
C HIS A 42 -48.54 -37.82 -14.13
N SER A 43 -48.70 -37.94 -12.80
CA SER A 43 -49.19 -39.04 -11.91
C SER A 43 -48.37 -40.37 -11.95
N ALA A 44 -47.92 -41.06 -10.87
CA ALA A 44 -47.74 -40.78 -9.41
C ALA A 44 -47.05 -41.97 -8.65
N SER A 45 -46.72 -41.81 -7.34
CA SER A 45 -46.62 -42.86 -6.25
C SER A 45 -45.26 -43.39 -5.71
N CYS A 46 -45.34 -43.82 -4.43
CA CYS A 46 -44.40 -44.19 -3.35
C CYS A 46 -43.52 -45.46 -3.48
N CYS A 47 -42.49 -45.59 -2.59
CA CYS A 47 -42.30 -46.75 -1.66
C CYS A 47 -41.14 -46.57 -0.62
N SER A 48 -40.99 -47.50 0.34
CA SER A 48 -40.38 -47.27 1.68
C SER A 48 -39.30 -48.26 2.19
N VAL A 49 -38.22 -47.72 2.80
CA VAL A 49 -37.52 -48.01 4.12
C VAL A 49 -37.90 -49.30 4.93
N PRO A 50 -37.05 -49.98 5.76
CA PRO A 50 -35.60 -50.39 5.78
C PRO A 50 -35.42 -51.89 6.27
N PRO A 51 -34.55 -52.32 7.25
CA PRO A 51 -33.08 -52.21 7.53
C PRO A 51 -32.40 -53.64 7.52
N PRO A 52 -31.21 -53.96 8.15
CA PRO A 52 -30.98 -53.99 9.62
C PRO A 52 -29.55 -53.64 10.16
N ALA A 53 -29.47 -53.36 11.48
CA ALA A 53 -28.46 -53.72 12.51
C ALA A 53 -26.91 -53.74 12.24
N CYS A 54 -25.99 -53.64 13.21
CA CYS A 54 -25.94 -53.12 14.60
C CYS A 54 -24.46 -53.27 15.08
N GLY A 55 -23.89 -52.34 15.86
CA GLY A 55 -22.53 -52.47 16.41
C GLY A 55 -22.16 -51.37 17.40
N ARG A 56 -21.81 -51.73 18.65
CA ARG A 56 -21.70 -50.81 19.81
C ARG A 56 -20.26 -50.52 20.23
N ARG A 57 -20.02 -49.31 20.76
CA ARG A 57 -19.02 -48.90 21.80
C ARG A 57 -17.53 -49.15 21.43
N ALA A 58 -16.56 -48.33 21.82
CA ALA A 58 -16.35 -47.77 23.15
C ALA A 58 -15.39 -46.55 23.16
N THR A 59 -15.49 -45.75 24.22
CA THR A 59 -14.52 -44.75 24.64
C THR A 59 -13.35 -45.40 25.40
N ALA A 60 -12.11 -45.05 25.09
CA ALA A 60 -10.97 -45.27 25.99
C ALA A 60 -9.83 -44.29 25.69
N ALA A 61 -9.25 -43.72 26.74
CA ALA A 61 -8.04 -42.89 26.67
C ALA A 61 -6.84 -43.66 27.23
N LEU A 62 -5.71 -43.60 26.52
CA LEU A 62 -4.37 -43.85 27.05
C LEU A 62 -3.40 -43.02 26.20
N LYS A 63 -2.24 -42.52 26.64
CA LYS A 63 -1.55 -42.26 27.92
C LYS A 63 -0.08 -42.13 27.49
N ARG A 64 0.66 -41.12 27.96
CA ARG A 64 2.13 -41.09 27.80
C ARG A 64 2.79 -42.23 28.58
N VAL A 65 3.90 -42.78 28.08
CA VAL A 65 4.92 -43.53 28.85
C VAL A 65 6.33 -43.16 28.30
N PRO A 66 7.44 -43.16 29.09
CA PRO A 66 8.67 -42.41 28.76
C PRO A 66 10.02 -43.18 28.83
N ALA A 67 11.10 -42.47 28.43
CA ALA A 67 12.48 -42.47 29.00
C ALA A 67 13.50 -43.62 28.77
N ALA A 68 14.78 -43.25 28.99
CA ALA A 68 16.06 -44.02 29.04
C ALA A 68 16.70 -44.50 27.70
N GLY A 69 18.03 -44.52 27.51
CA GLY A 69 19.14 -43.91 28.28
C GLY A 69 20.56 -44.45 27.99
N CYS A 70 21.57 -43.57 27.82
CA CYS A 70 23.04 -43.78 27.90
C CYS A 70 23.73 -44.79 26.93
N PRO A 71 25.09 -44.88 26.86
CA PRO A 71 26.19 -44.03 27.38
C PRO A 71 26.92 -43.25 26.22
N GLY A 72 27.99 -42.47 26.35
CA GLY A 72 28.95 -42.21 27.43
C GLY A 72 30.37 -42.70 27.05
N PHE A 73 31.25 -41.81 26.55
CA PHE A 73 32.67 -42.09 26.27
C PHE A 73 33.56 -40.85 26.49
N MET A 74 34.85 -41.07 26.82
CA MET A 74 35.67 -40.11 27.57
C MET A 74 37.11 -39.98 27.01
N GLY A 75 37.50 -38.76 26.59
CA GLY A 75 38.89 -38.34 26.34
C GLY A 75 39.62 -38.93 25.11
N PRO A 76 40.85 -38.49 24.79
CA PRO A 76 41.69 -37.50 25.50
C PRO A 76 42.01 -36.23 24.65
N ALA A 77 42.77 -35.30 25.25
CA ALA A 77 43.20 -34.04 24.65
C ALA A 77 44.49 -34.16 23.80
N ALA A 78 44.65 -33.27 22.82
CA ALA A 78 45.93 -32.99 22.17
C ALA A 78 46.04 -31.50 21.77
N ASN A 79 47.14 -30.87 22.15
CA ASN A 79 47.51 -29.50 21.77
C ASN A 79 48.05 -29.48 20.32
N ASN A 80 47.74 -28.43 19.55
CA ASN A 80 48.74 -27.64 18.81
C ASN A 80 48.09 -26.43 18.10
N GLY A 81 48.74 -25.27 18.17
CA GLY A 81 48.30 -24.02 17.54
C GLY A 81 48.87 -23.82 16.13
N GLY A 82 48.29 -22.88 15.37
CA GLY A 82 48.70 -22.61 13.98
C GLY A 82 47.81 -21.61 13.24
N THR A 83 47.79 -20.37 13.73
CA THR A 83 47.30 -19.12 13.10
C THR A 83 46.78 -19.16 11.64
N ALA A 84 45.54 -18.72 11.43
CA ALA A 84 45.02 -18.26 10.12
C ALA A 84 44.58 -16.78 10.22
N PRO A 85 44.83 -15.91 9.21
CA PRO A 85 44.59 -14.48 9.33
C PRO A 85 43.13 -14.08 9.08
N HIS A 86 42.47 -13.52 10.09
CA HIS A 86 41.17 -12.86 9.93
C HIS A 86 41.31 -11.55 9.15
N ARG A 87 40.73 -11.47 7.94
CA ARG A 87 40.44 -10.19 7.28
C ARG A 87 39.20 -9.55 7.93
N SER A 88 39.38 -8.38 8.52
CA SER A 88 38.32 -7.58 9.13
C SER A 88 37.58 -6.75 8.07
N SER A 89 36.26 -6.96 7.94
CA SER A 89 35.41 -6.12 7.07
C SER A 89 34.01 -5.84 7.63
N SER A 90 33.76 -6.13 8.91
CA SER A 90 32.43 -6.02 9.56
C SER A 90 32.19 -4.73 10.36
N SER A 91 33.23 -3.93 10.64
CA SER A 91 33.12 -2.83 11.63
C SER A 91 32.31 -1.60 11.15
N SER A 92 32.26 -1.29 9.85
CA SER A 92 31.62 -0.06 9.34
C SER A 92 30.09 -0.12 9.23
N SER A 93 29.50 -1.32 9.10
CA SER A 93 28.04 -1.49 8.93
C SER A 93 27.27 -1.32 10.23
N ASP A 94 27.79 -1.82 11.35
CA ASP A 94 27.12 -1.73 12.65
C ASP A 94 27.25 -0.36 13.30
N LEU A 95 28.34 0.37 13.02
CA LEU A 95 28.52 1.74 13.51
C LEU A 95 27.49 2.71 12.89
N ARG A 96 27.21 2.59 11.57
CA ARG A 96 26.18 3.42 10.90
C ARG A 96 24.77 3.12 11.39
N ARG A 97 24.46 1.87 11.78
CA ARG A 97 23.13 1.48 12.26
C ARG A 97 22.79 2.08 13.64
N ARG A 98 23.80 2.46 14.44
CA ARG A 98 23.63 3.10 15.75
C ARG A 98 23.41 4.62 15.69
N LEU A 99 23.65 5.28 14.55
CA LEU A 99 23.62 6.75 14.44
C LEU A 99 22.21 7.37 14.29
N ILE A 100 21.14 6.57 14.31
CA ILE A 100 19.76 7.05 14.08
C ILE A 100 19.00 7.32 15.40
N VAL A 101 19.43 6.78 16.55
CA VAL A 101 18.78 7.00 17.86
C VAL A 101 19.81 6.98 19.00
N PRO A 102 19.81 7.95 19.94
CA PRO A 102 20.60 7.86 21.16
C PRO A 102 20.00 6.83 22.13
N ASN A 103 20.79 5.85 22.56
CA ASN A 103 20.36 4.87 23.56
C ASN A 103 20.77 5.32 24.97
N SER A 104 19.80 5.71 25.79
CA SER A 104 20.01 6.08 27.20
C SER A 104 19.15 5.20 28.10
N THR A 105 19.62 3.99 28.39
CA THR A 105 19.11 3.12 29.46
C THR A 105 20.23 2.87 30.45
N ALA A 106 20.07 3.33 31.69
CA ALA A 106 21.08 3.16 32.74
C ALA A 106 21.26 1.67 33.10
N GLY A 107 22.50 1.25 33.28
CA GLY A 107 22.86 -0.15 33.54
C GLY A 107 24.37 -0.33 33.65
N THR A 108 24.94 0.15 34.76
CA THR A 108 26.25 -0.23 35.36
C THR A 108 27.39 -0.70 34.44
N GLY A 109 28.41 0.15 34.31
CA GLY A 109 29.80 -0.29 34.29
C GLY A 109 30.37 -0.80 32.97
N ASP A 110 30.69 0.11 32.05
CA ASP A 110 31.98 0.08 31.34
C ASP A 110 32.29 1.44 30.69
N ALA A 111 33.53 1.90 30.80
CA ALA A 111 33.96 3.22 30.34
C ALA A 111 34.64 3.15 28.97
N SER A 112 33.90 3.37 27.87
CA SER A 112 34.47 3.96 26.65
C SER A 112 33.39 4.42 25.65
N ASN A 113 33.61 5.60 25.08
CA ASN A 113 32.95 6.16 23.88
C ASN A 113 31.42 6.32 23.90
N SER A 114 30.95 7.39 24.53
CA SER A 114 29.72 8.06 24.10
C SER A 114 29.80 8.43 22.62
N PRO A 115 28.77 8.21 21.78
CA PRO A 115 28.77 8.68 20.41
C PRO A 115 28.77 10.21 20.40
N GLY A 116 29.77 10.82 19.77
CA GLY A 116 29.88 12.27 19.70
C GLY A 116 28.67 12.91 19.01
N LEU A 117 28.34 14.14 19.39
CA LEU A 117 27.24 14.92 18.80
C LEU A 117 27.42 15.11 17.27
N LEU A 118 28.68 15.25 16.83
CA LEU A 118 29.05 15.63 15.47
C LEU A 118 28.74 14.54 14.41
N PRO A 119 29.03 13.23 14.63
CA PRO A 119 28.51 12.13 13.82
C PRO A 119 26.98 12.11 13.65
N THR A 120 26.22 12.41 14.71
CA THR A 120 24.75 12.43 14.66
C THR A 120 24.23 13.59 13.82
N ILE A 121 24.79 14.79 14.00
CA ILE A 121 24.48 15.97 13.17
C ILE A 121 24.78 15.68 11.69
N LEU A 122 25.94 15.08 11.39
CA LEU A 122 26.32 14.70 10.03
C LEU A 122 25.37 13.67 9.41
N GLY A 123 24.90 12.69 10.20
CA GLY A 123 23.90 11.71 9.77
C GLY A 123 22.55 12.34 9.43
N VAL A 124 22.07 13.27 10.26
CA VAL A 124 20.83 14.02 10.01
C VAL A 124 20.98 14.94 8.80
N ALA A 125 22.11 15.65 8.65
CA ALA A 125 22.38 16.48 7.49
C ALA A 125 22.40 15.66 6.18
N HIS A 126 23.04 14.49 6.19
CA HIS A 126 23.07 13.59 5.03
C HIS A 126 21.67 13.06 4.68
N LEU A 127 20.83 12.73 5.67
CA LEU A 127 19.43 12.39 5.45
C LEU A 127 18.65 13.56 4.82
N LEU A 128 18.78 14.78 5.35
CA LEU A 128 18.08 15.96 4.83
C LEU A 128 18.49 16.28 3.39
N VAL A 129 19.77 16.21 3.06
CA VAL A 129 20.28 16.44 1.71
C VAL A 129 19.81 15.34 0.74
N SER A 130 20.00 14.06 1.08
CA SER A 130 19.60 12.95 0.20
C SER A 130 18.08 12.90 -0.02
N LEU A 131 17.27 13.11 1.03
CA LEU A 131 15.80 13.16 0.94
C LEU A 131 15.33 14.41 0.18
N GLY A 132 15.96 15.56 0.42
CA GLY A 132 15.70 16.80 -0.27
C GLY A 132 15.95 16.70 -1.78
N ILE A 133 17.01 16.00 -2.21
CA ILE A 133 17.28 15.73 -3.63
C ILE A 133 16.19 14.85 -4.25
N VAL A 134 15.71 13.81 -3.57
CA VAL A 134 14.62 12.94 -4.08
C VAL A 134 13.31 13.74 -4.23
N LEU A 135 12.94 14.54 -3.21
CA LEU A 135 11.76 15.42 -3.24
C LEU A 135 11.85 16.50 -4.33
N ALA A 136 13.02 17.13 -4.48
CA ALA A 136 13.26 18.13 -5.53
C ALA A 136 13.18 17.50 -6.92
N THR A 137 13.72 16.29 -7.10
CA THR A 137 13.66 15.53 -8.36
C THR A 137 12.21 15.24 -8.75
N ASP A 138 11.38 14.75 -7.83
CA ASP A 138 9.96 14.51 -8.08
C ASP A 138 9.21 15.79 -8.48
N LYS A 139 9.41 16.87 -7.70
CA LYS A 139 8.79 18.18 -7.98
C LYS A 139 9.19 18.75 -9.35
N TYR A 140 10.48 18.68 -9.68
CA TYR A 140 11.01 19.13 -10.98
C TYR A 140 10.45 18.30 -12.13
N LEU A 141 10.48 16.97 -12.02
CA LEU A 141 9.91 16.07 -13.03
C LEU A 141 8.41 16.32 -13.23
N LYS A 142 7.65 16.55 -12.16
CA LYS A 142 6.23 16.91 -12.24
C LYS A 142 6.00 18.23 -12.97
N GLN A 143 6.80 19.27 -12.69
CA GLN A 143 6.74 20.55 -13.39
C GLN A 143 7.11 20.41 -14.87
N ALA A 144 8.17 19.69 -15.20
CA ALA A 144 8.61 19.45 -16.58
C ALA A 144 7.56 18.68 -17.40
N PHE A 145 6.91 17.65 -16.81
CA PHE A 145 5.88 16.88 -17.50
C PHE A 145 4.60 17.68 -17.75
N VAL A 146 4.19 18.53 -16.79
CA VAL A 146 3.07 19.47 -16.98
C VAL A 146 3.39 20.48 -18.07
N ALA A 147 4.58 21.07 -18.09
CA ALA A 147 5.02 22.00 -19.13
C ALA A 147 5.06 21.34 -20.52
N ALA A 148 5.47 20.06 -20.60
CA ALA A 148 5.48 19.27 -21.83
C ALA A 148 4.12 18.65 -22.19
N SER A 149 3.04 18.90 -21.43
CA SER A 149 1.71 18.28 -21.59
C SER A 149 1.71 16.74 -21.59
N ILE A 150 2.71 16.11 -20.95
CA ILE A 150 2.87 14.65 -20.91
C ILE A 150 1.94 14.08 -19.83
N LYS A 151 0.89 13.35 -20.27
CA LYS A 151 -0.07 12.69 -19.36
C LYS A 151 0.46 11.45 -18.63
N PHE A 152 1.75 11.11 -18.77
CA PHE A 152 2.40 9.98 -18.09
C PHE A 152 2.87 10.37 -16.66
N PRO A 153 2.88 9.47 -15.66
CA PRO A 153 3.29 9.83 -14.30
C PRO A 153 4.80 10.11 -14.24
N SER A 154 5.17 11.37 -14.00
CA SER A 154 6.56 11.84 -13.98
C SER A 154 7.46 11.05 -13.03
N ALA A 155 6.93 10.62 -11.88
CA ALA A 155 7.66 9.82 -10.90
C ALA A 155 8.04 8.42 -11.41
N LEU A 156 7.21 7.79 -12.26
CA LEU A 156 7.56 6.50 -12.89
C LEU A 156 8.69 6.68 -13.90
N PHE A 157 8.66 7.76 -14.68
CA PHE A 157 9.75 8.10 -15.59
C PHE A 157 11.06 8.32 -14.83
N GLY A 158 11.03 9.12 -13.77
CA GLY A 158 12.19 9.34 -12.90
C GLY A 158 12.74 8.05 -12.27
N MET A 159 11.85 7.14 -11.83
CA MET A 159 12.25 5.83 -11.31
C MET A 159 12.99 5.01 -12.37
N PHE A 160 12.49 4.95 -13.61
CA PHE A 160 13.20 4.27 -14.69
C PHE A 160 14.53 4.94 -15.02
N CYS A 161 14.61 6.27 -15.06
CA CYS A 161 15.87 7.00 -15.28
C CYS A 161 16.91 6.68 -14.19
N ILE A 162 16.54 6.72 -12.91
CA ILE A 162 17.43 6.37 -11.79
C ILE A 162 17.92 4.92 -11.91
N PHE A 163 17.01 3.98 -12.22
CA PHE A 163 17.37 2.58 -12.41
C PHE A 163 18.32 2.37 -13.60
N SER A 164 18.07 3.02 -14.74
CA SER A 164 18.95 2.97 -15.91
C SER A 164 20.34 3.55 -15.62
N VAL A 165 20.43 4.69 -14.92
CA VAL A 165 21.72 5.27 -14.48
C VAL A 165 22.47 4.31 -13.57
N LEU A 166 21.79 3.70 -12.59
CA LEU A 166 22.38 2.70 -11.71
C LEU A 166 22.88 1.46 -12.47
N VAL A 167 22.15 0.97 -13.47
CA VAL A 167 22.57 -0.15 -14.33
C VAL A 167 23.78 0.22 -15.20
N VAL A 168 23.82 1.44 -15.75
CA VAL A 168 24.98 1.96 -16.50
C VAL A 168 26.20 2.05 -15.58
N PHE A 169 26.05 2.58 -14.36
CA PHE A 169 27.14 2.60 -13.39
C PHE A 169 27.60 1.19 -13.00
N ASP A 170 26.69 0.23 -12.79
CA ASP A 170 27.05 -1.16 -12.47
C ASP A 170 27.81 -1.87 -13.61
N ALA A 171 27.56 -1.48 -14.86
CA ALA A 171 28.20 -2.04 -16.04
C ALA A 171 29.61 -1.45 -16.29
N PHE A 172 29.80 -0.14 -16.11
CA PHE A 172 31.07 0.53 -16.44
C PHE A 172 31.95 0.86 -15.22
N VAL A 173 31.36 1.26 -14.09
CA VAL A 173 32.09 1.68 -12.88
C VAL A 173 31.33 1.21 -11.61
N PRO A 174 31.44 -0.08 -11.21
CA PRO A 174 30.66 -0.63 -10.09
C PRO A 174 30.84 0.12 -8.76
N ALA A 175 32.01 0.75 -8.55
CA ALA A 175 32.27 1.60 -7.39
C ALA A 175 31.38 2.85 -7.36
N LEU A 176 31.06 3.44 -8.52
CA LEU A 176 30.16 4.59 -8.63
C LEU A 176 28.71 4.19 -8.37
N ALA A 177 28.28 3.01 -8.84
CA ALA A 177 26.96 2.46 -8.50
C ALA A 177 26.83 2.27 -6.98
N LYS A 178 27.86 1.71 -6.33
CA LYS A 178 27.89 1.58 -4.87
C LYS A 178 27.85 2.94 -4.17
N ALA A 179 28.68 3.90 -4.56
CA ALA A 179 28.71 5.22 -3.94
C ALA A 179 27.36 5.95 -4.06
N PHE A 180 26.69 5.86 -5.22
CA PHE A 180 25.35 6.43 -5.44
C PHE A 180 24.30 5.77 -4.55
N MET A 181 24.33 4.44 -4.43
CA MET A 181 23.44 3.69 -3.52
C MET A 181 23.67 4.06 -2.04
N ASP A 182 24.94 4.15 -1.62
CA ASP A 182 25.33 4.46 -0.24
C ASP A 182 25.01 5.94 0.14
N PHE A 183 24.95 6.85 -0.84
CA PHE A 183 24.53 8.25 -0.65
C PHE A 183 23.01 8.38 -0.45
N PHE A 184 22.21 7.70 -1.28
CA PHE A 184 20.74 7.74 -1.13
C PHE A 184 20.19 6.78 -0.07
N GLU A 185 21.03 5.93 0.53
CA GLU A 185 20.59 4.96 1.54
C GLU A 185 19.77 5.58 2.70
N PRO A 186 20.17 6.69 3.35
CA PRO A 186 19.39 7.30 4.42
C PRO A 186 17.99 7.71 3.97
N ALA A 187 17.86 8.35 2.80
CA ALA A 187 16.58 8.73 2.22
C ALA A 187 15.71 7.50 1.91
N THR A 188 16.27 6.45 1.30
CA THR A 188 15.51 5.22 1.01
C THR A 188 15.05 4.51 2.28
N LEU A 189 15.86 4.46 3.34
CA LEU A 189 15.48 3.88 4.64
C LEU A 189 14.40 4.72 5.34
N PHE A 190 14.48 6.05 5.28
CA PHE A 190 13.43 6.93 5.79
C PHE A 190 12.11 6.71 5.04
N ILE A 191 12.15 6.72 3.70
CA ILE A 191 10.97 6.50 2.86
C ILE A 191 10.37 5.12 3.14
N GLN A 192 11.18 4.05 3.28
CA GLN A 192 10.70 2.71 3.61
C GLN A 192 10.10 2.62 5.03
N ARG A 193 10.69 3.28 6.03
CA ARG A 193 10.19 3.32 7.42
C ARG A 193 8.84 4.03 7.54
N TRP A 194 8.61 5.07 6.75
CA TRP A 194 7.39 5.89 6.77
C TRP A 194 6.42 5.61 5.62
N LEU A 195 6.75 4.67 4.73
CA LEU A 195 5.95 4.30 3.54
C LEU A 195 4.45 4.14 3.83
N PRO A 196 4.00 3.46 4.91
CA PRO A 196 2.57 3.30 5.19
C PRO A 196 1.86 4.62 5.51
N LEU A 197 2.57 5.60 6.06
CA LEU A 197 2.02 6.88 6.51
C LEU A 197 1.60 7.77 5.33
N PHE A 198 2.39 7.79 4.26
CA PHE A 198 2.23 8.73 3.15
C PHE A 198 0.90 8.59 2.38
N TYR A 199 0.27 7.41 2.43
CA TYR A 199 -1.01 7.13 1.77
C TYR A 199 -2.19 6.88 2.73
N VAL A 200 -1.97 6.94 4.05
CA VAL A 200 -3.07 7.00 5.03
C VAL A 200 -4.05 8.16 4.79
N PRO A 201 -3.65 9.35 4.27
CA PRO A 201 -4.58 10.48 4.14
C PRO A 201 -5.88 10.18 3.42
N SER A 202 -5.83 9.33 2.39
CA SER A 202 -7.01 8.89 1.64
C SER A 202 -7.95 7.97 2.42
N LEU A 203 -7.49 7.35 3.52
CA LEU A 203 -8.32 6.65 4.49
C LEU A 203 -8.93 7.59 5.53
N VAL A 204 -8.18 8.59 5.99
CA VAL A 204 -8.66 9.56 7.01
C VAL A 204 -9.83 10.37 6.50
N VAL A 205 -9.85 10.71 5.20
CA VAL A 205 -11.00 11.37 4.56
C VAL A 205 -11.98 10.37 3.93
N LEU A 206 -11.89 9.08 4.24
CA LEU A 206 -12.82 8.09 3.71
C LEU A 206 -14.27 8.37 4.13
N PRO A 207 -14.58 8.76 5.39
CA PRO A 207 -15.95 9.08 5.79
C PRO A 207 -16.61 10.16 4.92
N LEU A 208 -15.85 11.21 4.55
CA LEU A 208 -16.29 12.21 3.58
C LEU A 208 -16.54 11.59 2.19
N ALA A 209 -15.60 10.78 1.72
CA ALA A 209 -15.59 10.31 0.33
C ALA A 209 -16.57 9.18 0.02
N VAL A 210 -17.11 8.47 1.03
CA VAL A 210 -18.16 7.45 0.84
C VAL A 210 -19.54 7.89 1.32
N ARG A 211 -19.69 9.12 1.82
CA ARG A 211 -20.95 9.64 2.39
C ARG A 211 -22.13 9.54 1.42
N ASP A 212 -21.86 9.79 0.15
CA ASP A 212 -22.86 9.78 -0.93
C ASP A 212 -22.89 8.45 -1.71
N VAL A 213 -22.10 7.44 -1.29
CA VAL A 213 -22.07 6.11 -1.93
C VAL A 213 -23.18 5.23 -1.35
N PRO A 214 -24.15 4.73 -2.14
CA PRO A 214 -25.21 3.88 -1.63
C PRO A 214 -24.66 2.59 -0.98
N ALA A 215 -25.25 2.15 0.13
CA ALA A 215 -24.83 0.94 0.84
C ALA A 215 -24.82 -0.31 -0.06
N ALA A 216 -25.75 -0.39 -1.03
CA ALA A 216 -25.78 -1.44 -2.06
C ALA A 216 -24.53 -1.43 -2.96
N SER A 217 -24.01 -0.24 -3.33
CA SER A 217 -22.75 -0.09 -4.06
C SER A 217 -21.56 -0.50 -3.20
N GLY A 218 -21.58 -0.18 -1.90
CA GLY A 218 -20.58 -0.66 -0.93
C GLY A 218 -20.49 -2.20 -0.87
N LEU A 219 -21.63 -2.89 -0.82
CA LEU A 219 -21.68 -4.36 -0.84
C LEU A 219 -21.16 -4.94 -2.17
N LYS A 220 -21.53 -4.32 -3.31
CA LYS A 220 -21.01 -4.68 -4.65
C LYS A 220 -19.49 -4.53 -4.71
N ILE A 221 -18.95 -3.41 -4.22
CA ILE A 221 -17.51 -3.14 -4.14
C ILE A 221 -16.81 -4.19 -3.27
N PHE A 222 -17.35 -4.52 -2.09
CA PHE A 222 -16.80 -5.57 -1.23
C PHE A 222 -16.76 -6.94 -1.92
N ALA A 223 -17.84 -7.32 -2.62
CA ALA A 223 -17.92 -8.58 -3.36
C ALA A 223 -16.88 -8.66 -4.50
N ILE A 224 -16.73 -7.59 -5.29
CA ILE A 224 -15.68 -7.47 -6.32
C ILE A 224 -14.29 -7.57 -5.67
N THR A 225 -14.09 -6.88 -4.54
CA THR A 225 -12.80 -6.82 -3.85
C THR A 225 -12.39 -8.21 -3.35
N PHE A 226 -13.27 -8.93 -2.66
CA PHE A 226 -12.98 -10.25 -2.09
C PHE A 226 -12.90 -11.34 -3.16
N GLY A 227 -13.90 -11.44 -4.05
CA GLY A 227 -13.92 -12.44 -5.11
C GLY A 227 -12.81 -12.20 -6.14
N GLY A 228 -12.62 -10.95 -6.53
CA GLY A 228 -11.53 -10.54 -7.41
C GLY A 228 -10.15 -10.73 -6.78
N TRP A 229 -9.99 -10.54 -5.47
CA TRP A 229 -8.73 -10.82 -4.77
C TRP A 229 -8.35 -12.31 -4.93
N PHE A 230 -9.29 -13.20 -4.63
CA PHE A 230 -9.08 -14.65 -4.76
C PHE A 230 -8.78 -15.06 -6.20
N ALA A 231 -9.51 -14.50 -7.18
CA ALA A 231 -9.27 -14.76 -8.59
C ALA A 231 -7.89 -14.26 -9.05
N SER A 232 -7.49 -13.04 -8.67
CA SER A 232 -6.17 -12.48 -8.97
C SER A 232 -5.04 -13.30 -8.32
N LEU A 233 -5.24 -13.79 -7.08
CA LEU A 233 -4.30 -14.66 -6.38
C LEU A 233 -4.10 -15.99 -7.13
N ALA A 234 -5.20 -16.64 -7.54
CA ALA A 234 -5.16 -17.89 -8.29
C ALA A 234 -4.48 -17.71 -9.66
N VAL A 235 -4.85 -16.69 -10.42
CA VAL A 235 -4.27 -16.39 -11.74
C VAL A 235 -2.77 -16.11 -11.62
N ALA A 236 -2.35 -15.22 -10.72
CA ALA A 236 -0.95 -14.87 -10.52
C ALA A 236 -0.11 -16.08 -10.06
N GLY A 237 -0.62 -16.85 -9.09
CA GLY A 237 0.04 -18.03 -8.54
C GLY A 237 0.18 -19.18 -9.54
N TYR A 238 -0.90 -19.55 -10.25
CA TYR A 238 -0.82 -20.60 -11.27
C TYR A 238 0.01 -20.18 -12.48
N THR A 239 -0.02 -18.91 -12.89
CA THR A 239 0.86 -18.40 -13.96
C THR A 239 2.33 -18.51 -13.57
N ALA A 240 2.68 -18.08 -12.35
CA ALA A 240 4.04 -18.21 -11.82
C ALA A 240 4.49 -19.68 -11.76
N LEU A 241 3.63 -20.57 -11.25
CA LEU A 241 3.92 -22.00 -11.17
C LEU A 241 4.08 -22.67 -12.55
N ALA A 242 3.24 -22.30 -13.52
CA ALA A 242 3.30 -22.81 -14.88
C ALA A 242 4.61 -22.39 -15.57
N VAL A 243 4.96 -21.11 -15.51
CA VAL A 243 6.20 -20.60 -16.12
C VAL A 243 7.44 -21.16 -15.41
N ARG A 244 7.41 -21.32 -14.08
CA ARG A 244 8.49 -21.98 -13.34
C ARG A 244 8.70 -23.43 -13.80
N LYS A 245 7.63 -24.20 -14.07
CA LYS A 245 7.72 -25.57 -14.61
C LYS A 245 8.36 -25.62 -16.01
N LEU A 246 8.17 -24.57 -16.83
CA LEU A 246 8.77 -24.44 -18.15
C LEU A 246 10.27 -24.07 -18.07
N VAL A 247 10.62 -23.06 -17.27
CA VAL A 247 11.99 -22.50 -17.22
C VAL A 247 12.91 -23.25 -16.25
N LYS A 248 12.35 -24.03 -15.31
CA LYS A 248 13.06 -24.89 -14.34
C LYS A 248 14.11 -24.14 -13.50
N THR A 249 13.85 -22.88 -13.14
CA THR A 249 14.78 -22.09 -12.33
C THR A 249 14.98 -22.69 -10.93
N GLN A 250 16.24 -22.82 -10.50
CA GLN A 250 16.56 -23.22 -9.14
C GLN A 250 16.32 -22.07 -8.16
N LEU A 251 15.67 -22.36 -7.04
CA LEU A 251 15.46 -21.43 -5.94
C LEU A 251 16.82 -21.13 -5.28
N ILE A 252 17.16 -19.86 -5.13
CA ILE A 252 18.26 -19.41 -4.26
C ILE A 252 17.63 -18.57 -3.14
N PRO A 253 18.00 -18.79 -1.87
CA PRO A 253 17.60 -17.90 -0.78
C PRO A 253 18.13 -16.50 -1.06
N ALA A 254 17.25 -15.51 -1.16
CA ALA A 254 17.69 -14.14 -1.38
C ALA A 254 18.30 -13.54 -0.11
N GLU A 255 19.02 -12.43 -0.28
CA GLU A 255 19.53 -11.66 0.85
C GLU A 255 18.37 -11.19 1.76
N PRO A 256 18.47 -11.42 3.08
CA PRO A 256 17.41 -11.05 4.01
C PRO A 256 17.26 -9.52 4.07
N MET A 257 16.05 -9.03 3.82
CA MET A 257 15.75 -7.60 3.96
C MET A 257 15.80 -7.22 5.45
N GLY A 258 16.58 -6.18 5.77
CA GLY A 258 16.68 -5.67 7.13
C GLY A 258 15.32 -5.16 7.64
N LYS A 259 14.89 -5.63 8.81
CA LYS A 259 13.71 -5.09 9.48
C LYS A 259 13.98 -3.63 9.89
N PRO A 260 13.07 -2.67 9.63
CA PRO A 260 13.24 -1.30 10.13
C PRO A 260 13.32 -1.29 11.65
N SER A 261 14.11 -0.37 12.21
CA SER A 261 14.28 -0.20 13.65
C SER A 261 12.94 0.15 14.32
N PRO A 262 12.64 -0.38 15.51
CA PRO A 262 11.48 0.05 16.27
C PRO A 262 11.55 1.55 16.61
N PHE A 263 10.39 2.16 16.81
CA PHE A 263 10.31 3.54 17.32
C PHE A 263 10.80 3.61 18.77
N SER A 264 11.52 4.66 19.09
CA SER A 264 11.95 4.97 20.45
C SER A 264 10.84 5.67 21.23
N THR A 265 10.83 5.48 22.55
CA THR A 265 9.89 6.15 23.46
C THR A 265 10.04 7.67 23.38
N LEU A 266 11.24 8.17 23.11
CA LEU A 266 11.54 9.60 22.95
C LEU A 266 10.89 10.20 21.70
N GLU A 267 10.90 9.49 20.56
CA GLU A 267 10.14 9.89 19.37
C GLU A 267 8.63 9.98 19.67
N ILE A 268 8.08 9.04 20.44
CA ILE A 268 6.64 9.02 20.78
C ILE A 268 6.28 10.24 21.64
N TRP A 269 7.06 10.53 22.68
CA TRP A 269 6.84 11.72 23.52
C TRP A 269 7.01 13.02 22.75
N ALA A 270 7.96 13.12 21.82
CA ALA A 270 8.14 14.30 20.98
C ALA A 270 6.89 14.56 20.10
N TRP A 271 6.36 13.53 19.44
CA TRP A 271 5.13 13.65 18.65
C TRP A 271 3.89 13.91 19.51
N ALA A 272 3.81 13.35 20.73
CA ALA A 272 2.74 13.65 21.67
C ALA A 272 2.77 15.11 22.15
N ALA A 273 3.96 15.65 22.42
CA ALA A 273 4.11 17.07 22.77
C ALA A 273 3.71 18.00 21.62
N ILE A 274 4.12 17.67 20.37
CA ILE A 274 3.68 18.40 19.17
C ILE A 274 2.15 18.36 19.05
N PHE A 275 1.54 17.18 19.20
CA PHE A 275 0.08 17.01 19.14
C PHE A 275 -0.63 17.92 20.15
N VAL A 276 -0.31 17.83 21.44
CA VAL A 276 -1.00 18.59 22.50
C VAL A 276 -0.79 20.10 22.31
N ALA A 277 0.44 20.55 22.05
CA ALA A 277 0.75 21.97 21.89
C ALA A 277 0.03 22.59 20.68
N SER A 278 0.08 21.93 19.52
CA SER A 278 -0.56 22.45 18.31
C SER A 278 -2.09 22.29 18.30
N PHE A 279 -2.64 21.28 18.96
CA PHE A 279 -4.08 21.17 19.20
C PHE A 279 -4.57 22.36 20.04
N GLY A 280 -3.84 22.72 21.12
CA GLY A 280 -4.15 23.88 21.95
C GLY A 280 -4.10 25.20 21.15
N VAL A 281 -3.06 25.41 20.34
CA VAL A 281 -2.95 26.59 19.47
C VAL A 281 -4.11 26.66 18.47
N ALA A 282 -4.44 25.55 17.79
CA ALA A 282 -5.56 25.50 16.87
C ALA A 282 -6.91 25.75 17.56
N TYR A 283 -7.09 25.28 18.80
CA TYR A 283 -8.32 25.47 19.56
C TYR A 283 -8.53 26.93 19.99
N PHE A 284 -7.51 27.58 20.55
CA PHE A 284 -7.62 28.96 21.02
C PHE A 284 -7.48 30.01 19.90
N ASN A 285 -6.76 29.70 18.82
CA ASN A 285 -6.60 30.58 17.67
C ASN A 285 -6.59 29.76 16.36
N PRO A 286 -7.78 29.42 15.81
CA PRO A 286 -7.92 28.56 14.63
C PRO A 286 -7.22 29.05 13.35
N THR A 287 -6.81 30.32 13.29
CA THR A 287 -6.13 30.92 12.13
C THR A 287 -4.72 31.43 12.44
N ALA A 288 -4.10 30.96 13.53
CA ALA A 288 -2.76 31.38 13.95
C ALA A 288 -1.67 31.24 12.86
N LEU A 289 -1.80 30.26 11.96
CA LEU A 289 -0.90 30.06 10.81
C LEU A 289 -1.49 30.56 9.46
N GLY A 290 -2.42 31.52 9.55
CA GLY A 290 -3.07 32.23 8.45
C GLY A 290 -4.35 31.58 7.92
N THR A 291 -4.52 30.26 8.10
CA THR A 291 -5.71 29.51 7.69
C THR A 291 -5.99 28.37 8.67
N THR A 292 -7.23 27.86 8.68
CA THR A 292 -7.63 26.71 9.50
C THR A 292 -6.81 25.47 9.16
N ALA A 293 -6.79 25.05 7.88
CA ALA A 293 -5.94 23.95 7.40
C ALA A 293 -4.47 24.01 7.89
N ARG A 294 -3.79 25.16 7.73
CA ARG A 294 -2.39 25.30 8.17
C ARG A 294 -2.23 25.25 9.68
N THR A 295 -3.20 25.76 10.43
CA THR A 295 -3.17 25.77 11.90
C THR A 295 -3.48 24.38 12.46
N CYS A 296 -4.38 23.63 11.82
CA CYS A 296 -4.72 22.24 12.17
C CYS A 296 -3.66 21.23 11.71
N LEU A 297 -2.89 21.54 10.65
CA LEU A 297 -1.86 20.67 10.06
C LEU A 297 -0.94 19.99 11.09
N PRO A 298 -0.31 20.69 12.06
CA PRO A 298 0.69 20.06 12.91
C PRO A 298 0.08 19.02 13.87
N PHE A 299 -1.11 19.27 14.43
CA PHE A 299 -1.76 18.32 15.33
C PHE A 299 -2.34 17.14 14.56
N LEU A 300 -2.94 17.39 13.39
CA LEU A 300 -3.49 16.32 12.54
C LEU A 300 -2.38 15.42 11.98
N LEU A 301 -1.23 16.00 11.61
CA LEU A 301 -0.04 15.25 11.22
C LEU A 301 0.50 14.43 12.40
N ALA A 302 0.61 15.03 13.59
CA ALA A 302 1.07 14.34 14.79
C ALA A 302 0.13 13.20 15.21
N ALA A 303 -1.20 13.38 15.13
CA ALA A 303 -2.19 12.34 15.38
C ALA A 303 -2.03 11.15 14.41
N THR A 304 -1.80 11.44 13.13
CA THR A 304 -1.53 10.44 12.09
C THR A 304 -0.24 9.68 12.44
N VAL A 305 0.86 10.39 12.73
CA VAL A 305 2.16 9.78 13.10
C VAL A 305 2.05 8.92 14.36
N LEU A 306 1.45 9.42 15.44
CA LEU A 306 1.27 8.70 16.70
C LEU A 306 0.46 7.41 16.50
N GLY A 307 -0.64 7.47 15.74
CA GLY A 307 -1.45 6.29 15.43
C GLY A 307 -0.67 5.21 14.69
N TYR A 308 0.26 5.58 13.81
CA TYR A 308 1.17 4.64 13.14
C TYR A 308 2.23 4.07 14.09
N MET A 309 2.83 4.90 14.95
CA MET A 309 3.86 4.47 15.91
C MET A 309 3.28 3.51 16.96
N VAL A 310 2.15 3.86 17.57
CA VAL A 310 1.42 3.02 18.53
C VAL A 310 0.94 1.74 17.87
N GLY A 311 0.31 1.84 16.68
CA GLY A 311 -0.13 0.69 15.91
C GLY A 311 1.01 -0.28 15.57
N SER A 312 2.18 0.26 15.22
CA SER A 312 3.42 -0.51 14.99
C SER A 312 3.96 -1.20 16.23
N GLY A 313 3.64 -0.69 17.43
CA GLY A 313 3.97 -1.29 18.73
C GLY A 313 3.03 -2.43 19.17
N LEU A 314 1.80 -2.52 18.66
CA LEU A 314 0.76 -3.43 19.16
C LEU A 314 1.15 -4.93 19.15
N PRO A 315 0.61 -5.77 20.05
CA PRO A 315 0.80 -7.22 20.03
C PRO A 315 0.34 -7.87 18.72
N SER A 316 0.95 -9.00 18.36
CA SER A 316 0.65 -9.74 17.12
C SER A 316 -0.80 -10.20 16.99
N GLY A 317 -1.47 -10.51 18.11
CA GLY A 317 -2.90 -10.82 18.13
C GLY A 317 -3.78 -9.63 17.72
N VAL A 318 -3.48 -8.44 18.25
CA VAL A 318 -4.24 -7.20 17.98
C VAL A 318 -3.98 -6.70 16.54
N LYS A 319 -2.74 -6.82 16.05
CA LYS A 319 -2.34 -6.42 14.69
C LYS A 319 -3.08 -7.13 13.54
N LYS A 320 -3.73 -8.26 13.80
CA LYS A 320 -4.63 -8.93 12.83
C LYS A 320 -5.87 -8.09 12.50
N VAL A 321 -6.32 -7.27 13.45
CA VAL A 321 -7.53 -6.44 13.35
C VAL A 321 -7.13 -4.96 13.24
N LEU A 322 -6.35 -4.45 14.18
CA LEU A 322 -5.78 -3.10 14.15
C LEU A 322 -4.40 -3.13 13.50
N HIS A 323 -4.37 -3.27 12.17
CA HIS A 323 -3.16 -3.05 11.40
C HIS A 323 -2.63 -1.62 11.64
N PRO A 324 -1.30 -1.36 11.67
CA PRO A 324 -0.76 -0.01 11.93
C PRO A 324 -1.35 1.12 11.08
N ILE A 325 -1.77 0.82 9.85
CA ILE A 325 -2.47 1.75 8.94
C ILE A 325 -3.88 2.11 9.43
N ILE A 326 -4.62 1.13 9.96
CA ILE A 326 -5.96 1.36 10.53
C ILE A 326 -5.83 2.15 11.83
N SER A 327 -4.88 1.79 12.70
CA SER A 327 -4.54 2.53 13.92
C SER A 327 -4.18 3.99 13.60
N CYS A 328 -3.43 4.21 12.52
CA CYS A 328 -3.07 5.52 12.00
C CYS A 328 -4.28 6.34 11.53
N ALA A 329 -5.16 5.74 10.72
CA ALA A 329 -6.37 6.40 10.23
C ALA A 329 -7.33 6.75 11.38
N LEU A 330 -7.66 5.78 12.24
CA LEU A 330 -8.53 5.97 13.39
C LEU A 330 -8.00 7.03 14.37
N SER A 331 -6.68 7.10 14.59
CA SER A 331 -6.08 8.12 15.47
C SER A 331 -6.25 9.54 14.91
N ALA A 332 -6.13 9.71 13.59
CA ALA A 332 -6.37 10.99 12.93
C ALA A 332 -7.86 11.36 12.88
N GLU A 333 -8.74 10.39 12.60
CA GLU A 333 -10.20 10.57 12.66
C GLU A 333 -10.68 10.95 14.07
N LEU A 334 -10.19 10.26 15.12
CA LEU A 334 -10.52 10.59 16.51
C LEU A 334 -10.03 12.00 16.90
N ALA A 335 -8.84 12.41 16.45
CA ALA A 335 -8.37 13.79 16.65
C ALA A 335 -9.24 14.82 15.90
N ALA A 336 -9.68 14.50 14.68
CA ALA A 336 -10.58 15.35 13.91
C ALA A 336 -11.99 15.44 14.52
N VAL A 337 -12.54 14.33 15.04
CA VAL A 337 -13.79 14.30 15.79
C VAL A 337 -13.68 15.14 17.07
N ALA A 338 -12.61 14.96 17.85
CA ALA A 338 -12.38 15.71 19.09
C ALA A 338 -12.27 17.22 18.83
N TYR A 339 -11.48 17.62 17.83
CA TYR A 339 -11.35 19.03 17.46
C TYR A 339 -12.66 19.59 16.89
N GLY A 340 -13.32 18.88 15.98
CA GLY A 340 -14.56 19.32 15.34
C GLY A 340 -15.73 19.44 16.32
N TYR A 341 -15.77 18.59 17.36
CA TYR A 341 -16.72 18.69 18.48
C TYR A 341 -16.41 19.89 19.38
N LEU A 342 -15.15 20.04 19.82
CA LEU A 342 -14.77 21.12 20.75
C LEU A 342 -14.85 22.52 20.13
N SER A 343 -14.51 22.65 18.84
CA SER A 343 -14.56 23.92 18.09
C SER A 343 -15.92 24.21 17.45
N GLY A 344 -16.84 23.24 17.44
CA GLY A 344 -18.17 23.37 16.82
C GLY A 344 -18.19 23.36 15.28
N CYS A 345 -17.04 23.23 14.59
CA CYS A 345 -17.01 23.20 13.12
C CYS A 345 -17.44 21.85 12.51
N GLY A 346 -17.53 20.78 13.32
CA GLY A 346 -17.93 19.45 12.89
C GLY A 346 -16.82 18.67 12.17
N LEU A 347 -17.00 17.34 12.05
CA LEU A 347 -15.99 16.45 11.47
C LEU A 347 -15.67 16.78 10.01
N ASP A 348 -16.70 17.07 9.20
CA ASP A 348 -16.57 17.25 7.76
C ASP A 348 -15.64 18.43 7.40
N ALA A 349 -15.69 19.52 8.18
CA ALA A 349 -14.79 20.67 8.02
C ALA A 349 -13.33 20.30 8.31
N VAL A 350 -13.08 19.59 9.42
CA VAL A 350 -11.72 19.21 9.84
C VAL A 350 -11.10 18.19 8.88
N LEU A 351 -11.89 17.26 8.34
CA LEU A 351 -11.44 16.33 7.30
C LEU A 351 -11.19 17.03 5.94
N GLY A 352 -11.91 18.11 5.65
CA GLY A 352 -11.62 19.00 4.52
C GLY A 352 -10.29 19.76 4.70
N ASP A 353 -10.07 20.33 5.88
CA ASP A 353 -8.80 20.97 6.27
C ASP A 353 -7.62 19.98 6.35
N TYR A 354 -7.89 18.70 6.61
CA TYR A 354 -6.89 17.64 6.63
C TYR A 354 -6.31 17.35 5.24
N LEU A 355 -7.15 17.29 4.19
CA LEU A 355 -6.74 17.03 2.80
C LEU A 355 -7.40 18.03 1.86
N THR A 356 -6.84 19.24 1.79
CA THR A 356 -7.42 20.37 1.04
C THR A 356 -7.26 20.19 -0.46
N LYS A 357 -6.24 19.44 -0.91
CA LYS A 357 -5.79 19.32 -2.31
C LYS A 357 -5.34 20.66 -2.92
N VAL A 358 -5.09 21.68 -2.10
CA VAL A 358 -4.70 23.04 -2.53
C VAL A 358 -3.23 23.31 -2.16
N PRO A 359 -2.29 23.36 -3.13
CA PRO A 359 -0.85 23.52 -2.84
C PRO A 359 -0.48 24.81 -2.09
N SER A 360 -1.27 25.87 -2.20
CA SER A 360 -1.07 27.12 -1.46
C SER A 360 -1.60 27.08 -0.02
N ASN A 361 -2.44 26.09 0.32
CA ASN A 361 -3.06 25.91 1.63
C ASN A 361 -3.06 24.42 2.05
N PRO A 362 -1.88 23.79 2.21
CA PRO A 362 -1.81 22.35 2.46
C PRO A 362 -2.36 22.00 3.84
N GLY A 363 -3.09 20.88 3.91
CA GLY A 363 -3.39 20.17 5.16
C GLY A 363 -2.33 19.11 5.49
N ALA A 364 -2.50 18.41 6.61
CA ALA A 364 -1.63 17.32 7.04
C ALA A 364 -1.56 16.18 6.01
N GLY A 365 -2.70 15.86 5.41
CA GLY A 365 -2.83 14.86 4.37
C GLY A 365 -2.12 15.24 3.07
N ASP A 366 -2.13 16.53 2.69
CA ASP A 366 -1.43 17.02 1.49
C ASP A 366 0.09 16.90 1.64
N VAL A 367 0.63 17.20 2.84
CA VAL A 367 2.05 17.02 3.14
C VAL A 367 2.46 15.55 3.04
N LEU A 368 1.69 14.64 3.64
CA LEU A 368 1.95 13.20 3.59
C LEU A 368 1.85 12.65 2.15
N MET A 369 0.82 13.05 1.41
CA MET A 369 0.62 12.66 0.02
C MET A 369 1.72 13.22 -0.90
N GLY A 370 2.36 14.33 -0.53
CA GLY A 370 3.50 14.91 -1.24
C GLY A 370 4.71 13.96 -1.36
N PHE A 371 4.83 12.94 -0.51
CA PHE A 371 5.91 11.95 -0.59
C PHE A 371 5.65 10.80 -1.57
N LEU A 372 4.46 10.67 -2.16
CA LEU A 372 4.13 9.54 -3.06
C LEU A 372 5.04 9.44 -4.29
N GLY A 373 5.42 10.57 -4.89
CA GLY A 373 6.36 10.54 -6.01
C GLY A 373 7.76 10.11 -5.56
N SER A 374 8.22 10.59 -4.40
CA SER A 374 9.49 10.14 -3.78
C SER A 374 9.50 8.65 -3.43
N VAL A 375 8.36 8.08 -3.01
CA VAL A 375 8.19 6.63 -2.84
C VAL A 375 8.45 5.90 -4.16
N ILE A 376 7.84 6.36 -5.26
CA ILE A 376 7.99 5.73 -6.58
C ILE A 376 9.45 5.84 -7.07
N LEU A 377 10.10 7.01 -6.93
CA LEU A 377 11.53 7.17 -7.21
C LEU A 377 12.39 6.21 -6.37
N SER A 378 12.06 6.00 -5.09
CA SER A 378 12.81 5.11 -4.20
C SER A 378 12.78 3.64 -4.64
N PHE A 379 11.75 3.20 -5.38
CA PHE A 379 11.68 1.84 -5.90
C PHE A 379 12.79 1.50 -6.91
N ALA A 380 13.36 2.50 -7.59
CA ALA A 380 14.53 2.29 -8.46
C ALA A 380 15.71 1.69 -7.69
N PHE A 381 15.97 2.18 -6.47
CA PHE A 381 17.04 1.70 -5.58
C PHE A 381 16.74 0.29 -5.08
N SER A 382 15.48 -0.01 -4.69
CA SER A 382 15.06 -1.35 -4.28
C SER A 382 15.20 -2.37 -5.41
N MET A 383 14.72 -2.03 -6.62
CA MET A 383 14.87 -2.87 -7.82
C MET A 383 16.34 -3.09 -8.17
N PHE A 384 17.20 -2.07 -8.02
CA PHE A 384 18.64 -2.21 -8.26
C PHE A 384 19.33 -3.09 -7.22
N LYS A 385 18.99 -2.99 -5.92
CA LYS A 385 19.46 -3.93 -4.88
C LYS A 385 19.10 -5.37 -5.26
N GLN A 386 17.88 -5.61 -5.73
CA GLN A 386 17.36 -6.95 -6.07
C GLN A 386 17.61 -7.41 -7.52
N ARG A 387 18.33 -6.62 -8.35
CA ARG A 387 18.49 -6.84 -9.81
C ARG A 387 18.97 -8.23 -10.22
N LYS A 388 19.81 -8.88 -9.41
CA LYS A 388 20.30 -10.25 -9.67
C LYS A 388 19.18 -11.29 -9.59
N LEU A 389 18.26 -11.13 -8.63
CA LEU A 389 17.10 -12.01 -8.47
C LEU A 389 16.08 -11.74 -9.58
N VAL A 390 15.80 -10.46 -9.88
CA VAL A 390 14.95 -10.05 -11.01
C VAL A 390 15.45 -10.66 -12.32
N LYS A 391 16.76 -10.57 -12.61
CA LYS A 391 17.35 -11.14 -13.83
C LYS A 391 17.27 -12.67 -13.87
N ARG A 392 17.41 -13.35 -12.73
CA ARG A 392 17.38 -14.83 -12.64
C ARG A 392 15.98 -15.40 -12.84
N HIS A 393 14.96 -14.76 -12.28
CA HIS A 393 13.56 -15.20 -12.33
C HIS A 393 12.71 -14.27 -13.22
N ALA A 394 13.33 -13.65 -14.23
CA ALA A 394 12.72 -12.63 -15.07
C ALA A 394 11.47 -13.16 -15.78
N ALA A 395 11.52 -14.40 -16.28
CA ALA A 395 10.39 -15.04 -16.93
C ALA A 395 9.21 -15.14 -15.96
N GLU A 396 9.38 -15.82 -14.81
CA GLU A 396 8.31 -16.02 -13.83
C GLU A 396 7.72 -14.70 -13.31
N ILE A 397 8.59 -13.74 -12.99
CA ILE A 397 8.23 -12.42 -12.46
C ILE A 397 7.41 -11.64 -13.49
N PHE A 398 7.96 -11.41 -14.69
CA PHE A 398 7.32 -10.52 -15.66
C PHE A 398 6.06 -11.15 -16.28
N THR A 399 6.02 -12.46 -16.53
CA THR A 399 4.80 -13.10 -17.06
C THR A 399 3.68 -13.15 -16.02
N SER A 400 3.99 -13.52 -14.76
CA SER A 400 3.00 -13.56 -13.69
C SER A 400 2.40 -12.18 -13.46
N ILE A 401 3.25 -11.15 -13.37
CA ILE A 401 2.82 -9.78 -13.09
C ILE A 401 2.05 -9.17 -14.27
N ALA A 402 2.48 -9.36 -15.51
CA ALA A 402 1.78 -8.83 -16.68
C ALA A 402 0.38 -9.44 -16.81
N ILE A 403 0.27 -10.77 -16.66
CA ILE A 403 -1.01 -11.49 -16.71
C ILE A 403 -1.90 -11.11 -15.53
N ALA A 404 -1.37 -11.08 -14.30
CA ALA A 404 -2.12 -10.74 -13.09
C ALA A 404 -2.63 -9.28 -13.10
N SER A 405 -1.80 -8.32 -13.54
CA SER A 405 -2.18 -6.91 -13.64
C SER A 405 -3.29 -6.71 -14.66
N THR A 406 -3.11 -7.28 -15.86
CA THR A 406 -4.11 -7.23 -16.94
C THR A 406 -5.43 -7.89 -16.49
N PHE A 407 -5.35 -9.10 -15.94
CA PHE A 407 -6.51 -9.82 -15.42
C PHE A 407 -7.20 -9.02 -14.31
N SER A 408 -6.47 -8.45 -13.35
CA SER A 408 -7.06 -7.66 -12.26
C SER A 408 -7.83 -6.45 -12.77
N LEU A 409 -7.27 -5.69 -13.72
CA LEU A 409 -7.91 -4.51 -14.29
C LEU A 409 -9.18 -4.91 -15.06
N TYR A 410 -9.06 -5.80 -16.04
CA TYR A 410 -10.20 -6.18 -16.90
C TYR A 410 -11.28 -6.97 -16.16
N SER A 411 -10.93 -7.90 -15.26
CA SER A 411 -11.94 -8.61 -14.45
C SER A 411 -12.72 -7.66 -13.54
N THR A 412 -12.05 -6.67 -12.94
CA THR A 412 -12.72 -5.67 -12.11
C THR A 412 -13.68 -4.80 -12.93
N ALA A 413 -13.29 -4.39 -14.14
CA ALA A 413 -14.17 -3.67 -15.08
C ALA A 413 -15.40 -4.51 -15.48
N VAL A 414 -15.18 -5.75 -15.92
CA VAL A 414 -16.24 -6.67 -16.37
C VAL A 414 -17.23 -6.98 -15.25
N ILE A 415 -16.74 -7.38 -14.06
CA ILE A 415 -17.62 -7.73 -12.94
C ILE A 415 -18.37 -6.49 -12.44
N GLY A 416 -17.73 -5.31 -12.39
CA GLY A 416 -18.37 -4.04 -12.05
C GLY A 416 -19.62 -3.77 -12.89
N ARG A 417 -19.48 -3.85 -14.22
CA ARG A 417 -20.62 -3.72 -15.14
C ARG A 417 -21.65 -4.84 -14.99
N LEU A 418 -21.22 -6.09 -14.87
CA LEU A 418 -22.14 -7.25 -14.74
C LEU A 418 -23.03 -7.18 -13.50
N ILE A 419 -22.53 -6.63 -12.38
CA ILE A 419 -23.34 -6.43 -11.15
C ILE A 419 -24.00 -5.05 -11.08
N GLY A 420 -23.90 -4.24 -12.14
CA GLY A 420 -24.47 -2.89 -12.22
C GLY A 420 -23.92 -1.96 -11.12
N LEU A 421 -22.60 -1.98 -10.91
CA LEU A 421 -21.92 -0.93 -10.16
C LEU A 421 -21.76 0.30 -11.08
N GLU A 422 -21.91 1.50 -10.52
CA GLU A 422 -21.74 2.75 -11.28
C GLU A 422 -20.37 2.80 -11.99
N PRO A 423 -20.28 3.29 -13.25
CA PRO A 423 -19.01 3.32 -13.99
C PRO A 423 -17.90 4.09 -13.28
N SER A 424 -18.20 5.22 -12.63
CA SER A 424 -17.25 6.03 -11.85
C SER A 424 -16.62 5.22 -10.70
N LEU A 425 -17.46 4.49 -9.95
CA LEU A 425 -17.06 3.62 -8.84
C LEU A 425 -16.28 2.41 -9.35
N THR A 426 -16.73 1.79 -10.45
CA THR A 426 -16.06 0.67 -11.13
C THR A 426 -14.65 1.06 -11.57
N ILE A 427 -14.48 2.22 -12.22
CA ILE A 427 -13.17 2.75 -12.62
C ILE A 427 -12.31 3.06 -11.38
N SER A 428 -12.91 3.64 -10.33
CA SER A 428 -12.21 3.96 -9.07
C SER A 428 -11.63 2.73 -8.37
N ILE A 429 -12.18 1.53 -8.57
CA ILE A 429 -11.71 0.28 -7.94
C ILE A 429 -10.82 -0.59 -8.84
N LEU A 430 -10.61 -0.24 -10.12
CA LEU A 430 -9.77 -1.01 -11.05
C LEU A 430 -8.40 -1.42 -10.48
N PRO A 431 -7.59 -0.51 -9.89
CA PRO A 431 -6.26 -0.85 -9.40
C PRO A 431 -6.26 -1.45 -7.98
N ARG A 432 -7.34 -2.09 -7.52
CA ARG A 432 -7.47 -2.68 -6.16
C ARG A 432 -6.31 -3.58 -5.70
N CYS A 433 -5.64 -4.28 -6.61
CA CYS A 433 -4.49 -5.14 -6.32
C CYS A 433 -3.13 -4.42 -6.28
N ILE A 434 -3.09 -3.13 -6.60
CA ILE A 434 -1.87 -2.32 -6.76
C ILE A 434 -1.64 -1.48 -5.49
N THR A 435 -0.38 -1.24 -5.12
CA THR A 435 -0.02 -0.37 -3.98
C THR A 435 -0.64 1.03 -4.12
N VAL A 436 -1.15 1.60 -3.03
CA VAL A 436 -1.93 2.86 -3.05
C VAL A 436 -1.25 3.99 -3.84
N ALA A 437 0.05 4.21 -3.65
CA ALA A 437 0.80 5.25 -4.38
C ALA A 437 0.71 5.11 -5.92
N LEU A 438 0.78 3.87 -6.43
CA LEU A 438 0.70 3.57 -7.86
C LEU A 438 -0.77 3.45 -8.33
N ALA A 439 -1.68 2.98 -7.47
CA ALA A 439 -3.11 2.94 -7.74
C ALA A 439 -3.71 4.35 -7.91
N LEU A 440 -3.29 5.29 -7.07
CA LEU A 440 -3.67 6.71 -7.18
C LEU A 440 -3.09 7.37 -8.44
N SER A 441 -1.88 6.96 -8.85
CA SER A 441 -1.30 7.37 -10.13
C SER A 441 -2.11 6.82 -11.32
N ILE A 442 -2.60 5.58 -11.24
CA ILE A 442 -3.44 4.96 -12.29
C ILE A 442 -4.78 5.67 -12.43
N VAL A 443 -5.51 5.91 -11.33
CA VAL A 443 -6.83 6.55 -11.43
C VAL A 443 -6.72 8.01 -11.90
N SER A 444 -5.58 8.67 -11.72
CA SER A 444 -5.35 10.03 -12.25
C SER A 444 -5.40 10.13 -13.79
N PHE A 445 -5.36 9.01 -14.52
CA PHE A 445 -5.61 9.01 -15.97
C PHE A 445 -7.09 9.01 -16.38
N PHE A 446 -8.00 8.87 -15.41
CA PHE A 446 -9.43 8.75 -15.63
C PHE A 446 -10.16 9.94 -14.98
N GLU A 447 -11.25 10.38 -15.60
CA GLU A 447 -12.05 11.50 -15.12
C GLU A 447 -13.22 10.99 -14.24
N GLY A 448 -13.72 11.81 -13.31
CA GLY A 448 -14.85 11.46 -12.45
C GLY A 448 -14.59 10.40 -11.37
N VAL A 449 -13.33 10.03 -11.11
CA VAL A 449 -12.95 8.99 -10.14
C VAL A 449 -12.82 9.49 -8.69
N ASN A 450 -13.08 8.60 -7.73
CA ASN A 450 -12.95 8.86 -6.30
C ASN A 450 -11.65 8.24 -5.75
N SER A 451 -10.59 9.06 -5.65
CA SER A 451 -9.28 8.65 -5.16
C SER A 451 -9.28 8.06 -3.74
N SER A 452 -10.14 8.55 -2.85
CA SER A 452 -10.22 8.05 -1.47
C SER A 452 -10.83 6.65 -1.43
N LEU A 453 -11.87 6.40 -2.25
CA LEU A 453 -12.41 5.07 -2.46
C LEU A 453 -11.36 4.11 -3.05
N THR A 454 -10.57 4.56 -4.04
CA THR A 454 -9.46 3.77 -4.60
C THR A 454 -8.50 3.30 -3.50
N ALA A 455 -8.03 4.22 -2.65
CA ALA A 455 -7.11 3.90 -1.56
C ALA A 455 -7.73 2.94 -0.53
N ALA A 456 -9.00 3.17 -0.15
CA ALA A 456 -9.71 2.30 0.78
C ALA A 456 -9.90 0.88 0.24
N VAL A 457 -10.27 0.73 -1.03
CA VAL A 457 -10.46 -0.58 -1.66
C VAL A 457 -9.12 -1.31 -1.87
N VAL A 458 -8.04 -0.59 -2.17
CA VAL A 458 -6.68 -1.16 -2.15
C VAL A 458 -6.34 -1.67 -0.74
N VAL A 459 -6.50 -0.84 0.29
CA VAL A 459 -6.16 -1.24 1.68
C VAL A 459 -7.04 -2.40 2.14
N LEU A 460 -8.33 -2.41 1.83
CA LEU A 460 -9.26 -3.52 2.06
C LEU A 460 -8.79 -4.81 1.37
N THR A 461 -8.41 -4.74 0.08
CA THR A 461 -7.83 -5.88 -0.66
C THR A 461 -6.59 -6.44 0.06
N GLY A 462 -5.73 -5.54 0.55
CA GLY A 462 -4.54 -5.91 1.30
C GLY A 462 -4.83 -6.55 2.66
N LEU A 463 -5.87 -6.09 3.37
CA LEU A 463 -6.32 -6.66 4.64
C LEU A 463 -7.00 -8.03 4.47
N ILE A 464 -7.76 -8.21 3.39
CA ILE A 464 -8.31 -9.51 2.98
C ILE A 464 -7.14 -10.48 2.73
N GLY A 465 -6.16 -10.09 1.92
CA GLY A 465 -4.96 -10.90 1.70
C GLY A 465 -4.19 -11.19 2.99
N ALA A 466 -3.97 -10.18 3.84
CA ALA A 466 -3.24 -10.35 5.08
C ALA A 466 -3.85 -11.41 6.03
N ASN A 467 -5.17 -11.56 6.00
CA ASN A 467 -5.87 -12.56 6.82
C ASN A 467 -6.07 -13.91 6.13
N PHE A 468 -6.27 -13.94 4.80
CA PHE A 468 -6.73 -15.14 4.09
C PHE A 468 -5.72 -15.75 3.10
N VAL A 469 -4.61 -15.09 2.75
CA VAL A 469 -3.77 -15.51 1.61
C VAL A 469 -3.11 -16.87 1.79
N GLN A 470 -2.61 -17.20 2.99
CA GLN A 470 -2.00 -18.51 3.27
C GLN A 470 -3.02 -19.63 3.11
N ALA A 471 -4.15 -19.54 3.81
CA ALA A 471 -5.23 -20.54 3.73
C ALA A 471 -5.78 -20.69 2.30
N ALA A 472 -5.84 -19.61 1.52
CA ALA A 472 -6.21 -19.66 0.12
C ALA A 472 -5.16 -20.39 -0.74
N MET A 473 -3.87 -20.09 -0.56
CA MET A 473 -2.78 -20.73 -1.32
C MET A 473 -2.61 -22.21 -0.96
N ASP A 474 -2.75 -22.58 0.31
CA ASP A 474 -2.74 -23.97 0.78
C ASP A 474 -3.89 -24.76 0.14
N LYS A 475 -5.11 -24.17 0.12
CA LYS A 475 -6.28 -24.77 -0.56
C LYS A 475 -6.13 -24.87 -2.08
N LEU A 476 -5.37 -23.97 -2.70
CA LEU A 476 -5.02 -24.01 -4.13
C LEU A 476 -3.82 -24.93 -4.43
N GLY A 477 -3.22 -25.58 -3.42
CA GLY A 477 -2.04 -26.44 -3.61
C GLY A 477 -0.77 -25.69 -4.06
N LEU A 478 -0.72 -24.37 -3.85
CA LEU A 478 0.41 -23.52 -4.20
C LEU A 478 1.48 -23.63 -3.11
N ASN A 479 2.29 -24.68 -3.16
CA ASN A 479 3.38 -24.94 -2.20
C ASN A 479 4.72 -24.28 -2.58
N ASP A 480 4.75 -23.52 -3.68
CA ASP A 480 5.96 -23.00 -4.30
C ASP A 480 6.26 -21.57 -3.82
N PRO A 481 7.41 -21.28 -3.18
CA PRO A 481 7.68 -19.94 -2.63
C PRO A 481 7.66 -18.79 -3.65
N ILE A 482 8.00 -19.07 -4.92
CA ILE A 482 7.93 -18.08 -6.00
C ILE A 482 6.47 -17.83 -6.34
N ALA A 483 5.68 -18.88 -6.57
CA ALA A 483 4.25 -18.74 -6.86
C ALA A 483 3.48 -18.08 -5.70
N ARG A 484 3.79 -18.45 -4.44
CA ARG A 484 3.19 -17.86 -3.25
C ARG A 484 3.55 -16.38 -3.12
N GLY A 485 4.81 -16.03 -3.36
CA GLY A 485 5.28 -14.65 -3.28
C GLY A 485 4.74 -13.74 -4.38
N LEU A 486 4.86 -14.17 -5.64
CA LEU A 486 4.31 -13.44 -6.80
C LEU A 486 2.78 -13.34 -6.73
N GLY A 487 2.10 -14.43 -6.36
CA GLY A 487 0.65 -14.48 -6.21
C GLY A 487 0.12 -13.56 -5.12
N THR A 488 0.76 -13.57 -3.95
CA THR A 488 0.37 -12.71 -2.82
C THR A 488 0.58 -11.23 -3.13
N ALA A 489 1.76 -10.86 -3.63
CA ALA A 489 2.07 -9.47 -3.92
C ALA A 489 1.25 -8.91 -5.10
N SER A 490 0.91 -9.73 -6.10
CA SER A 490 0.09 -9.31 -7.24
C SER A 490 -1.42 -9.28 -6.96
N SER A 491 -1.87 -9.82 -5.82
CA SER A 491 -3.28 -9.83 -5.42
C SER A 491 -3.58 -8.92 -4.21
N ALA A 492 -2.66 -8.83 -3.25
CA ALA A 492 -2.83 -8.13 -1.98
C ALA A 492 -1.62 -7.26 -1.58
N HIS A 493 -0.75 -6.93 -2.55
CA HIS A 493 0.33 -5.95 -2.44
C HIS A 493 1.18 -6.07 -1.16
N GLY A 494 1.57 -4.94 -0.57
CA GLY A 494 2.45 -4.90 0.60
C GLY A 494 1.84 -5.48 1.88
N LEU A 495 0.51 -5.45 2.04
CA LEU A 495 -0.16 -5.97 3.23
C LEU A 495 -0.23 -7.49 3.25
N GLY A 496 -0.65 -8.11 2.14
CA GLY A 496 -0.56 -9.55 1.98
C GLY A 496 0.89 -10.03 2.07
N THR A 497 1.83 -9.28 1.47
CA THR A 497 3.27 -9.55 1.55
C THR A 497 3.78 -9.63 3.00
N ALA A 498 3.43 -8.65 3.84
CA ALA A 498 3.86 -8.60 5.23
C ALA A 498 3.30 -9.76 6.05
N ALA A 499 2.05 -10.15 5.82
CA ALA A 499 1.43 -11.29 6.51
C ALA A 499 2.00 -12.64 6.06
N LEU A 500 2.27 -12.80 4.75
CA LEU A 500 2.87 -14.02 4.22
C LEU A 500 4.30 -14.21 4.77
N SER A 501 5.15 -13.23 4.55
CA SER A 501 6.57 -13.26 4.93
C SER A 501 6.83 -13.40 6.42
N ALA A 502 5.85 -13.04 7.27
CA ALA A 502 5.91 -13.28 8.71
C ALA A 502 5.86 -14.77 9.10
N LYS A 503 5.39 -15.66 8.21
CA LYS A 503 5.41 -17.12 8.41
C LYS A 503 6.26 -17.87 7.37
N GLU A 504 6.42 -17.30 6.17
CA GLU A 504 7.13 -17.88 5.03
C GLU A 504 8.20 -16.89 4.54
N PRO A 505 9.31 -16.73 5.29
CA PRO A 505 10.37 -15.77 4.96
C PRO A 505 11.00 -16.01 3.58
N GLU A 506 10.97 -17.23 3.06
CA GLU A 506 11.44 -17.62 1.73
C GLU A 506 10.64 -17.01 0.56
N ALA A 507 9.38 -16.63 0.78
CA ALA A 507 8.55 -15.97 -0.23
C ALA A 507 8.77 -14.45 -0.28
N LEU A 508 9.26 -13.85 0.82
CA LEU A 508 9.50 -12.40 0.97
C LEU A 508 10.24 -11.73 -0.21
N PRO A 509 11.30 -12.32 -0.81
CA PRO A 509 12.05 -11.65 -1.86
C PRO A 509 11.24 -11.51 -3.16
N PHE A 510 10.46 -12.54 -3.48
CA PHE A 510 9.57 -12.56 -4.65
C PHE A 510 8.39 -11.61 -4.42
N CYS A 511 7.84 -11.57 -3.21
CA CYS A 511 6.84 -10.56 -2.83
C CYS A 511 7.38 -9.13 -3.00
N ALA A 512 8.60 -8.87 -2.51
CA ALA A 512 9.19 -7.54 -2.44
C ALA A 512 9.37 -6.90 -3.82
N ILE A 513 9.81 -7.72 -4.78
CA ILE A 513 9.92 -7.33 -6.19
C ILE A 513 8.53 -7.16 -6.81
N ALA A 514 7.64 -8.12 -6.58
CA ALA A 514 6.35 -8.17 -7.26
C ALA A 514 5.40 -7.05 -6.85
N TYR A 515 5.33 -6.62 -5.57
CA TYR A 515 4.39 -5.57 -5.20
C TYR A 515 4.70 -4.24 -5.90
N GLY A 516 5.99 -3.95 -6.13
CA GLY A 516 6.44 -2.76 -6.85
C GLY A 516 6.21 -2.90 -8.35
N LEU A 517 6.68 -4.01 -8.93
CA LEU A 517 6.52 -4.28 -10.36
C LEU A 517 5.04 -4.37 -10.79
N THR A 518 4.12 -4.92 -9.98
CA THR A 518 2.68 -4.98 -10.30
C THR A 518 2.08 -3.58 -10.45
N GLY A 519 2.45 -2.64 -9.59
CA GLY A 519 2.01 -1.25 -9.76
C GLY A 519 2.64 -0.55 -10.96
N ILE A 520 3.91 -0.86 -11.27
CA ILE A 520 4.60 -0.34 -12.47
C ILE A 520 3.92 -0.86 -13.74
N PHE A 521 3.68 -2.17 -13.84
CA PHE A 521 3.00 -2.79 -14.99
C PHE A 521 1.57 -2.30 -15.13
N GLY A 522 0.78 -2.25 -14.06
CA GLY A 522 -0.57 -1.69 -14.10
C GLY A 522 -0.59 -0.22 -14.55
N SER A 523 0.40 0.57 -14.14
CA SER A 523 0.55 1.97 -14.57
C SER A 523 0.94 2.10 -16.03
N LEU A 524 1.85 1.25 -16.53
CA LEU A 524 2.22 1.20 -17.94
C LEU A 524 1.02 0.77 -18.81
N ILE A 525 0.30 -0.28 -18.41
CA ILE A 525 -0.91 -0.77 -19.07
C ILE A 525 -1.97 0.35 -19.17
N CYS A 526 -2.30 1.02 -18.06
CA CYS A 526 -3.25 2.13 -18.05
C CYS A 526 -2.71 3.43 -18.69
N SER A 527 -1.40 3.56 -18.93
CA SER A 527 -0.87 4.71 -19.66
C SER A 527 -1.18 4.67 -21.16
N VAL A 528 -1.46 3.49 -21.72
CA VAL A 528 -1.83 3.31 -23.12
C VAL A 528 -3.27 3.81 -23.35
N PRO A 529 -3.50 4.79 -24.26
CA PRO A 529 -4.85 5.34 -24.49
C PRO A 529 -5.89 4.31 -24.90
N ALA A 530 -5.53 3.36 -25.76
CA ALA A 530 -6.42 2.28 -26.20
C ALA A 530 -6.90 1.40 -25.04
N VAL A 531 -6.00 1.09 -24.10
CA VAL A 531 -6.35 0.32 -22.89
C VAL A 531 -7.34 1.10 -22.02
N ARG A 532 -7.09 2.40 -21.75
CA ARG A 532 -8.04 3.22 -20.98
C ARG A 532 -9.42 3.26 -21.61
N GLN A 533 -9.51 3.51 -22.91
CA GLN A 533 -10.79 3.54 -23.61
C GLN A 533 -11.50 2.19 -23.55
N SER A 534 -10.76 1.07 -23.66
CA SER A 534 -11.35 -0.27 -23.47
C SER A 534 -11.84 -0.50 -22.04
N LEU A 535 -11.12 -0.03 -21.01
CA LEU A 535 -11.54 -0.18 -19.60
C LEU A 535 -12.77 0.68 -19.28
N ILE A 536 -12.84 1.91 -19.81
CA ILE A 536 -14.02 2.78 -19.69
C ILE A 536 -15.22 2.13 -20.38
N PHE A 537 -15.06 1.71 -21.64
CA PHE A 537 -16.11 1.03 -22.41
C PHE A 537 -16.61 -0.26 -21.73
N ILE A 538 -15.72 -1.01 -21.07
CA ILE A 538 -16.10 -2.23 -20.34
C ILE A 538 -16.78 -1.90 -19.01
N ALA A 539 -16.39 -0.81 -18.33
CA ALA A 539 -17.00 -0.39 -17.06
C ALA A 539 -18.47 0.05 -17.19
N GLY A 540 -18.87 0.57 -18.35
CA GLY A 540 -20.25 0.97 -18.67
C GLY A 540 -20.32 2.33 -19.34
#